data_AF-A0A9N8KVY5-F1
#
_entry.id   AF-A0A9N8KVY5-F1
#
_cell.length_a   1.000
_cell.length_b   1.000
_cell.length_c   1.000
_cell.angle_alpha   90.00
_cell.angle_beta   90.00
_cell.angle_gamma   90.00
#
_symmetry.space_group_name_H-M   'P 1'
#
loop_
_entity.id
_entity.type
_entity.pdbx_description
1 polymer ?
#
loop_
_entity_poly.entity_id
_entity_poly.type
_entity_poly.pdbx_seq_one_letter_code
_entity_poly.pdbx_strand_id
1 'polypeptide(L)'
;MFWSVIIGGTSVAGTTNVAANTALLVFMITWSMLYTGTVGCYGWAVAQETASQATRPKTISFTLVCQQLTALMLSSVFPYFINPDQLNWGGKVMFLFVGAELFIITALWFFQPETKNRSNADIEMSYAAGIPARQFKNFAVVDGQVVEKAHKDGFLSRFSRKA
;
A
#
# COMPACT_ATOMS: atom_id res chain seq x y z
N MET A 1 4.72 -4.93 -7.48
CA MET A 1 4.37 -5.48 -8.80
C MET A 1 5.57 -5.58 -9.72
N PHE A 2 6.24 -4.47 -10.06
CA PHE A 2 7.41 -4.49 -10.96
C PHE A 2 8.52 -5.48 -10.50
N TRP A 3 8.94 -5.39 -9.23
CA TRP A 3 9.92 -6.31 -8.66
C TRP A 3 9.47 -7.77 -8.67
N SER A 4 8.21 -8.04 -8.30
CA SER A 4 7.65 -9.41 -8.23
C SER A 4 7.58 -10.08 -9.61
N VAL A 5 7.31 -9.31 -10.67
CA VAL A 5 7.38 -9.80 -12.07
C VAL A 5 8.82 -10.10 -12.49
N ILE A 6 9.79 -9.25 -12.13
CA ILE A 6 11.20 -9.46 -12.48
C ILE A 6 11.78 -10.66 -11.73
N ILE A 7 11.49 -10.78 -10.43
CA ILE A 7 11.93 -11.91 -9.62
C ILE A 7 11.29 -13.21 -10.13
N GLY A 8 9.98 -13.20 -10.40
CA GLY A 8 9.28 -14.35 -10.97
C GLY A 8 9.83 -14.74 -12.35
N GLY A 9 10.07 -13.77 -13.23
CA GLY A 9 10.62 -14.00 -14.58
C GLY A 9 12.05 -14.52 -14.57
N THR A 10 12.91 -13.97 -13.72
CA THR A 10 14.31 -14.45 -13.56
C THR A 10 14.40 -15.83 -12.92
N SER A 11 13.42 -16.22 -12.09
CA SER A 11 13.36 -17.55 -11.50
C SER A 11 12.97 -18.69 -12.46
N VAL A 12 12.47 -18.35 -13.66
CA VAL A 12 12.13 -19.34 -14.70
C VAL A 12 13.38 -19.78 -15.46
N ALA A 13 14.45 -18.98 -15.43
CA ALA A 13 15.74 -19.38 -15.99
C ALA A 13 16.35 -20.53 -15.17
N GLY A 14 17.03 -21.46 -15.85
CA GLY A 14 17.69 -22.59 -15.19
C GLY A 14 18.72 -22.12 -14.17
N THR A 15 18.87 -22.87 -13.07
CA THR A 15 19.77 -22.54 -11.95
C THR A 15 21.25 -22.46 -12.34
N THR A 16 21.62 -22.96 -13.52
CA THR A 16 22.96 -22.87 -14.11
C THR A 16 23.28 -21.49 -14.68
N ASN A 17 22.28 -20.61 -14.86
CA ASN A 17 22.48 -19.26 -15.38
C ASN A 17 22.86 -18.30 -14.24
N VAL A 18 24.16 -18.06 -14.09
CA VAL A 18 24.71 -17.15 -13.07
C VAL A 18 24.14 -15.74 -13.20
N ALA A 19 23.99 -15.21 -14.41
CA ALA A 19 23.46 -13.86 -14.63
C ALA A 19 22.00 -13.72 -14.15
N ALA A 20 21.16 -14.73 -14.40
CA ALA A 20 19.78 -14.75 -13.92
C ALA A 20 19.69 -14.82 -12.39
N ASN A 21 20.52 -15.65 -11.76
CA ASN A 21 20.59 -15.76 -10.30
C ASN A 21 21.09 -14.47 -9.64
N THR A 22 22.11 -13.81 -10.22
CA THR A 22 22.60 -12.52 -9.73
C THR A 22 21.52 -11.45 -9.84
N ALA A 23 20.81 -11.37 -10.97
CA ALA A 23 19.71 -10.44 -11.12
C ALA A 23 18.60 -10.69 -10.09
N LEU A 24 18.19 -11.95 -9.91
CA LEU A 24 17.19 -12.35 -8.91
C LEU A 24 17.56 -11.85 -7.52
N LEU A 25 18.80 -12.09 -7.07
CA LEU A 25 19.26 -11.65 -5.75
C LEU A 25 19.28 -10.12 -5.59
N VAL A 26 19.78 -9.39 -6.60
CA VAL A 26 19.83 -7.92 -6.58
C VAL A 26 18.41 -7.34 -6.49
N PHE A 27 17.46 -7.87 -7.27
CA PHE A 27 16.07 -7.42 -7.22
C PHE A 27 15.38 -7.79 -5.90
N MET A 28 15.67 -8.96 -5.31
CA MET A 28 15.14 -9.32 -3.99
C MET A 28 15.64 -8.38 -2.88
N ILE A 29 16.93 -8.05 -2.88
CA ILE A 29 17.52 -7.15 -1.87
C ILE A 29 16.95 -5.74 -2.02
N THR A 30 16.94 -5.20 -3.23
CA THR A 30 16.40 -3.85 -3.49
C THR A 30 14.92 -3.75 -3.16
N TRP A 31 14.14 -4.80 -3.45
CA TRP A 31 12.74 -4.89 -3.03
C TRP A 31 12.58 -4.81 -1.52
N SER A 32 13.38 -5.59 -0.76
CA SER A 32 13.32 -5.60 0.72
C SER A 32 13.63 -4.23 1.33
N MET A 33 14.67 -3.55 0.82
CA MET A 33 15.03 -2.20 1.27
C MET A 33 13.93 -1.17 0.99
N LEU A 34 13.37 -1.17 -0.22
CA LEU A 34 12.30 -0.24 -0.57
C LEU A 34 11.02 -0.55 0.20
N TYR A 35 10.69 -1.82 0.39
CA TYR A 35 9.51 -2.23 1.15
C TYR A 35 9.58 -1.74 2.59
N THR A 36 10.70 -1.97 3.28
CA THR A 36 10.88 -1.53 4.67
C THR A 36 10.80 -0.01 4.82
N GLY A 37 11.43 0.76 3.92
CA GLY A 37 11.42 2.23 3.97
C GLY A 37 10.14 2.91 3.51
N THR A 38 9.31 2.24 2.71
CA THR A 38 8.08 2.82 2.15
C THR A 38 6.83 2.16 2.74
N VAL A 39 6.41 1.02 2.17
CA VAL A 39 5.16 0.33 2.52
C VAL A 39 5.15 -0.11 3.98
N GLY A 40 6.28 -0.59 4.49
CA GLY A 40 6.45 -1.01 5.88
C GLY A 40 6.16 0.13 6.85
N CYS A 41 6.83 1.28 6.71
CA CYS A 41 6.60 2.45 7.56
C CYS A 41 5.23 3.11 7.32
N TYR A 42 4.85 3.29 6.06
CA TYR A 42 3.63 3.99 5.66
C TYR A 42 2.36 3.24 6.09
N GLY A 43 2.33 1.91 5.96
CA GLY A 43 1.17 1.10 6.33
C GLY A 43 0.79 1.26 7.81
N TRP A 44 1.78 1.33 8.71
CA TRP A 44 1.54 1.57 10.13
C TRP A 44 1.09 2.99 10.43
N ALA A 45 1.67 3.99 9.78
CA ALA A 45 1.29 5.38 9.95
C ALA A 45 -0.18 5.61 9.57
N VAL A 46 -0.59 5.14 8.38
CA VAL A 46 -1.97 5.26 7.90
C VAL A 46 -2.95 4.58 8.85
N ALA A 47 -2.65 3.35 9.27
CA ALA A 47 -3.54 2.61 10.16
C ALA A 47 -3.86 3.37 11.46
N GLN A 48 -2.90 4.17 11.95
CA GLN A 48 -3.10 5.02 13.13
C GLN A 48 -3.84 6.32 12.82
N GLU A 49 -3.55 6.95 11.68
CA GLU A 49 -4.18 8.21 11.24
C GLU A 49 -5.66 8.03 10.86
N THR A 50 -6.03 6.89 10.28
CA THR A 50 -7.42 6.62 9.87
C THR A 50 -8.30 6.13 11.01
N ALA A 51 -7.72 5.63 12.10
CA ALA A 51 -8.48 5.14 13.23
C ALA A 51 -8.98 6.30 14.11
N SER A 52 -10.27 6.28 14.47
CA SER A 52 -10.83 7.20 15.46
C SER A 52 -10.08 7.07 16.79
N GLN A 53 -9.85 8.20 17.47
CA GLN A 53 -9.05 8.27 18.70
C GLN A 53 -9.58 7.32 19.80
N ALA A 54 -10.90 7.22 19.93
CA ALA A 54 -11.54 6.41 20.97
C ALA A 54 -11.41 4.89 20.72
N THR A 55 -11.33 4.47 19.45
CA THR A 55 -11.30 3.05 19.07
C THR A 55 -9.94 2.59 18.55
N ARG A 56 -8.95 3.50 18.46
CA ARG A 56 -7.63 3.21 17.88
C ARG A 56 -6.97 1.95 18.44
N PRO A 57 -6.93 1.70 19.76
CA PRO A 57 -6.31 0.47 20.27
C PRO A 57 -6.96 -0.80 19.71
N LYS A 58 -8.30 -0.83 19.61
CA LYS A 58 -9.04 -1.99 19.08
C LYS A 58 -8.77 -2.20 17.59
N THR A 59 -8.74 -1.12 16.81
CA THR A 59 -8.42 -1.18 15.38
C THR A 59 -6.99 -1.68 15.13
N ILE A 60 -6.02 -1.17 15.90
CA ILE A 60 -4.61 -1.60 15.78
C ILE A 60 -4.47 -3.09 16.16
N SER A 61 -5.12 -3.53 17.25
CA SER A 61 -5.11 -4.94 17.64
C SER A 61 -5.69 -5.83 16.55
N PHE A 62 -6.78 -5.42 15.90
CA PHE A 62 -7.35 -6.16 14.77
C PHE A 62 -6.37 -6.25 13.59
N THR A 63 -5.73 -5.15 13.21
CA THR A 63 -4.71 -5.13 12.16
C THR A 63 -3.54 -6.07 12.48
N LEU A 64 -3.06 -6.07 13.73
CA LEU A 64 -2.00 -6.98 14.19
C LEU A 64 -2.42 -8.45 14.09
N VAL A 65 -3.64 -8.80 14.49
CA VAL A 65 -4.16 -10.16 14.37
C VAL A 65 -4.22 -10.59 12.90
N CYS A 66 -4.75 -9.75 12.01
CA CYS A 66 -4.79 -10.04 10.58
C CYS A 66 -3.39 -10.23 9.98
N GLN A 67 -2.43 -9.38 10.36
CA GLN A 67 -1.03 -9.50 9.94
C GLN A 67 -0.44 -10.83 10.40
N GLN A 68 -0.61 -11.18 11.68
CA GLN A 68 0.00 -12.38 12.24
C GLN A 68 -0.62 -13.67 11.70
N LEU A 69 -1.94 -13.68 11.44
CA LEU A 69 -2.61 -14.78 10.76
C LEU A 69 -2.11 -14.94 9.32
N THR A 70 -1.93 -13.84 8.60
CA THR A 70 -1.37 -13.88 7.23
C THR A 70 0.07 -14.42 7.26
N ALA A 71 0.88 -13.95 8.20
CA ALA A 71 2.25 -14.45 8.37
C ALA A 71 2.29 -15.95 8.70
N LEU A 72 1.38 -16.42 9.55
CA LEU A 72 1.23 -17.84 9.88
C LEU A 72 0.81 -18.66 8.66
N MET A 73 -0.17 -18.19 7.88
CA MET A 73 -0.58 -18.88 6.65
C MET A 73 0.58 -18.97 5.67
N LEU A 74 1.28 -17.86 5.43
CA LEU A 74 2.41 -17.84 4.51
C LEU A 74 3.54 -18.75 5.00
N SER A 75 3.93 -18.70 6.28
CA SER A 75 5.00 -19.56 6.81
C SER A 75 4.66 -21.06 6.73
N SER A 76 3.36 -21.39 6.82
CA SER A 76 2.88 -22.77 6.68
C SER A 76 2.89 -23.24 5.23
N VAL A 77 2.51 -22.38 4.28
CA VAL A 77 2.27 -22.76 2.87
C VAL A 77 3.53 -22.63 2.01
N PHE A 78 4.40 -21.64 2.26
CA PHE A 78 5.61 -21.41 1.44
C PHE A 78 6.55 -22.63 1.32
N PRO A 79 6.80 -23.41 2.39
CA PRO A 79 7.63 -24.62 2.28
C PRO A 79 7.08 -25.62 1.26
N TYR A 80 5.75 -25.75 1.13
CA TYR A 80 5.12 -26.65 0.17
C TYR A 80 5.34 -26.23 -1.29
N PHE A 81 5.45 -24.93 -1.56
CA PHE A 81 5.72 -24.41 -2.90
C PHE A 81 7.18 -24.59 -3.35
N ILE A 82 8.11 -24.57 -2.39
CA ILE A 82 9.55 -24.62 -2.66
C ILE A 82 10.06 -26.06 -2.68
N ASN A 83 9.49 -26.95 -1.85
CA ASN A 83 9.95 -28.33 -1.76
C ASN A 83 9.79 -29.08 -3.09
N PRO A 84 10.86 -29.71 -3.61
CA PRO A 84 10.85 -30.40 -4.90
C PRO A 84 9.98 -31.66 -4.91
N ASP A 85 9.74 -32.27 -3.74
CA ASP A 85 8.93 -33.48 -3.57
C ASP A 85 7.42 -33.21 -3.50
N GLN A 86 7.02 -31.93 -3.57
CA GLN A 86 5.62 -31.51 -3.46
C GLN A 86 5.21 -30.70 -4.70
N LEU A 87 4.85 -29.41 -4.54
CA LEU A 87 4.30 -28.62 -5.63
C LEU A 87 5.39 -28.18 -6.62
N ASN A 88 6.66 -28.11 -6.19
CA ASN A 88 7.82 -27.72 -6.99
C ASN A 88 7.57 -26.50 -7.91
N TRP A 89 6.83 -25.51 -7.41
CA TRP A 89 6.58 -24.28 -8.16
C TRP A 89 7.81 -23.37 -8.13
N GLY A 90 8.73 -23.57 -7.17
CA GLY A 90 9.95 -22.79 -7.04
C GLY A 90 9.62 -21.30 -7.04
N GLY A 91 10.34 -20.52 -7.85
CA GLY A 91 10.09 -19.07 -7.97
C GLY A 91 8.86 -18.67 -8.79
N LYS A 92 8.16 -19.61 -9.46
CA LYS A 92 6.89 -19.31 -10.16
C LYS A 92 5.78 -18.88 -9.20
N VAL A 93 5.91 -19.18 -7.90
CA VAL A 93 5.01 -18.70 -6.86
C VAL A 93 4.87 -17.17 -6.86
N MET A 94 5.89 -16.44 -7.33
CA MET A 94 5.86 -14.97 -7.43
C MET A 94 4.77 -14.44 -8.38
N PHE A 95 4.33 -15.23 -9.36
CA PHE A 95 3.21 -14.84 -10.24
C PHE A 95 1.87 -14.80 -9.50
N LEU A 96 1.68 -15.66 -8.48
CA LEU A 96 0.50 -15.60 -7.60
C LEU A 96 0.53 -14.31 -6.78
N PHE A 97 1.70 -13.91 -6.28
CA PHE A 97 1.87 -12.65 -5.57
C PHE A 97 1.61 -11.43 -6.46
N VAL A 98 1.96 -11.48 -7.75
CA VAL A 98 1.60 -10.41 -8.70
C VAL A 98 0.07 -10.22 -8.77
N GLY A 99 -0.69 -11.32 -8.82
CA GLY A 99 -2.16 -11.26 -8.80
C GLY A 99 -2.71 -10.68 -7.50
N ALA A 100 -2.17 -11.11 -6.35
CA ALA A 100 -2.57 -10.60 -5.05
C ALA A 100 -2.23 -9.10 -4.89
N GLU A 101 -1.05 -8.67 -5.34
CA GLU A 101 -0.63 -7.27 -5.33
C GLU A 101 -1.53 -6.40 -6.19
N LEU A 102 -1.94 -6.88 -7.37
CA LEU A 102 -2.86 -6.15 -8.25
C LEU A 102 -4.22 -5.92 -7.56
N PHE A 103 -4.74 -6.95 -6.89
CA PHE A 103 -5.96 -6.84 -6.11
C PHE A 103 -5.82 -5.82 -4.97
N ILE A 104 -4.72 -5.87 -4.21
CA ILE A 104 -4.45 -4.94 -3.10
C ILE A 104 -4.31 -3.50 -3.60
N ILE A 105 -3.57 -3.26 -4.69
CA ILE A 105 -3.42 -1.92 -5.28
C ILE A 105 -4.78 -1.38 -5.74
N THR A 106 -5.61 -2.24 -6.34
CA THR A 106 -6.96 -1.85 -6.76
C THR A 106 -7.84 -1.51 -5.56
N ALA A 107 -7.80 -2.31 -4.50
CA ALA A 107 -8.53 -2.02 -3.27
C ALA A 107 -8.05 -0.71 -2.63
N LEU A 108 -6.74 -0.50 -2.50
CA LEU A 108 -6.17 0.74 -1.99
C LEU A 108 -6.61 1.94 -2.82
N TRP A 109 -6.67 1.81 -4.15
CA TRP A 109 -7.14 2.90 -5.00
C TRP A 109 -8.57 3.36 -4.68
N PHE A 110 -9.46 2.45 -4.29
CA PHE A 110 -10.84 2.78 -3.94
C PHE A 110 -11.02 3.24 -2.49
N PHE A 111 -10.32 2.61 -1.55
CA PHE A 111 -10.57 2.77 -0.11
C PHE A 111 -9.59 3.70 0.60
N GLN A 112 -8.42 3.99 0.03
CA GLN A 112 -7.39 4.78 0.69
C GLN A 112 -7.75 6.28 0.70
N PRO A 113 -7.90 6.91 1.88
CA PRO A 113 -8.05 8.35 2.00
C PRO A 113 -6.71 9.08 1.90
N GLU A 114 -6.75 10.36 1.54
CA GLU A 114 -5.59 11.26 1.62
C GLU A 114 -5.55 11.96 2.99
N THR A 115 -4.63 11.53 3.85
CA THR A 115 -4.47 12.02 5.23
C THR A 115 -3.42 13.12 5.38
N LYS A 116 -2.63 13.43 4.33
CA LYS A 116 -1.54 14.40 4.40
C LYS A 116 -2.02 15.78 4.86
N ASN A 117 -1.32 16.35 5.85
CA ASN A 117 -1.56 17.67 6.43
C ASN A 117 -2.98 17.86 7.01
N ARG A 118 -3.57 16.81 7.58
CA ARG A 118 -4.85 16.89 8.31
C ARG A 118 -4.68 16.51 9.76
N SER A 119 -5.48 17.10 10.64
CA SER A 119 -5.59 16.58 12.00
C SER A 119 -6.47 15.32 12.00
N ASN A 120 -6.27 14.45 13.00
CA ASN A 120 -7.13 13.28 13.19
C ASN A 120 -8.61 13.66 13.37
N ALA A 121 -8.90 14.82 13.96
CA ALA A 121 -10.26 15.33 14.12
C ALA A 121 -10.88 15.71 12.76
N ASP A 122 -10.11 16.33 11.86
CA ASP A 122 -10.59 16.70 10.52
C ASP A 122 -10.90 15.47 9.66
N ILE A 123 -10.10 14.42 9.82
CA ILE A 123 -10.30 13.12 9.16
C ILE A 123 -11.62 12.51 9.63
N GLU A 124 -11.85 12.48 10.94
CA GLU A 124 -13.08 11.97 11.55
C GLU A 124 -14.32 12.75 11.11
N MET A 125 -14.24 14.08 11.05
CA MET A 125 -15.32 14.92 10.52
C MET A 125 -15.59 14.67 9.03
N SER A 126 -14.53 14.43 8.23
CA SER A 126 -14.67 14.11 6.81
C SER A 126 -15.39 12.76 6.59
N TYR A 127 -15.12 11.77 7.47
CA TYR A 127 -15.84 10.51 7.49
C TYR A 127 -17.29 10.67 7.95
N ALA A 128 -17.54 11.47 9.00
CA ALA A 128 -18.88 11.75 9.49
C ALA A 128 -19.77 12.47 8.45
N ALA A 129 -19.17 13.31 7.60
CA ALA A 129 -19.83 13.96 6.48
C ALA A 129 -20.09 13.04 5.27
N GLY A 130 -19.69 11.76 5.33
CA GLY A 130 -19.93 10.79 4.27
C GLY A 130 -19.13 11.04 2.99
N ILE A 131 -18.01 11.79 3.06
CA ILE A 131 -17.19 12.06 1.89
C ILE A 131 -16.51 10.75 1.45
N PRO A 132 -16.50 10.41 0.15
CA PRO A 132 -15.71 9.29 -0.34
C PRO A 132 -14.22 9.50 -0.03
N ALA A 133 -13.53 8.48 0.48
CA ALA A 133 -12.11 8.55 0.88
C ALA A 133 -11.21 9.24 -0.18
N ARG A 134 -11.48 8.99 -1.47
CA ARG A 134 -10.74 9.58 -2.60
C ARG A 134 -10.94 11.09 -2.78
N GLN A 135 -12.07 11.62 -2.36
CA GLN A 135 -12.38 13.04 -2.50
C GLN A 135 -11.88 13.86 -1.31
N PHE A 136 -11.31 13.22 -0.28
CA PHE A 136 -10.80 13.92 0.90
C PHE A 136 -9.93 15.11 0.50
N LYS A 137 -9.02 14.95 -0.47
CA LYS A 137 -8.15 16.02 -0.99
C LYS A 137 -8.89 17.33 -1.35
N ASN A 138 -10.10 17.23 -1.88
CA ASN A 138 -10.92 18.35 -2.36
C ASN A 138 -11.67 19.05 -1.23
N PHE A 139 -11.77 18.45 -0.04
CA PHE A 139 -12.45 19.04 1.11
C PHE A 139 -11.44 19.45 2.18
N ALA A 140 -11.70 20.57 2.85
CA ALA A 140 -10.99 21.03 4.03
C ALA A 140 -11.99 21.21 5.17
N VAL A 141 -11.54 20.98 6.40
CA VAL A 141 -12.32 21.34 7.58
C VAL A 141 -11.84 22.70 8.05
N VAL A 142 -12.74 23.68 8.10
CA VAL A 142 -12.48 25.02 8.63
C VAL A 142 -13.56 25.29 9.67
N ASP A 143 -13.14 25.61 10.91
CA ASP A 143 -14.04 25.88 12.04
C ASP A 143 -15.10 24.79 12.30
N GLY A 144 -14.72 23.52 12.10
CA GLY A 144 -15.60 22.35 12.33
C GLY A 144 -16.63 22.10 11.23
N GLN A 145 -16.60 22.86 10.13
CA GLN A 145 -17.42 22.62 8.95
C GLN A 145 -16.59 22.07 7.80
N VAL A 146 -17.15 21.10 7.09
CA VAL A 146 -16.55 20.51 5.90
C VAL A 146 -16.85 21.41 4.71
N VAL A 147 -15.82 22.07 4.19
CA VAL A 147 -15.91 23.01 3.06
C VAL A 147 -15.15 22.44 1.88
N GLU A 148 -15.69 22.57 0.67
CA GLU A 148 -14.94 22.26 -0.55
C GLU A 148 -13.79 23.28 -0.70
N LYS A 149 -12.55 22.80 -0.88
CA LYS A 149 -11.41 23.66 -1.14
C LYS A 149 -11.66 24.41 -2.44
N ALA A 150 -11.82 25.73 -2.35
CA ALA A 150 -11.85 26.60 -3.51
C ALA A 150 -10.65 26.28 -4.41
N HIS A 151 -10.92 25.99 -5.69
CA HIS A 151 -9.89 25.79 -6.69
C HIS A 151 -9.03 27.06 -6.68
N LYS A 152 -7.77 26.95 -6.21
CA LYS A 152 -6.83 28.07 -6.36
C LYS A 152 -6.69 28.30 -7.86
N ASP A 153 -7.31 29.35 -8.36
CA ASP A 153 -7.13 29.77 -9.72
C ASP A 153 -5.62 29.86 -9.97
N GLY A 154 -5.17 29.18 -11.03
CA GLY A 154 -3.76 29.10 -11.35
C GLY A 154 -3.14 30.49 -11.43
N PHE A 155 -1.84 30.58 -11.15
CA PHE A 155 -1.03 31.81 -11.18
C PHE A 155 -1.32 32.72 -12.39
N LEU A 156 -1.75 32.14 -13.53
CA LEU A 156 -2.14 32.84 -14.76
C LEU A 156 -3.45 33.66 -14.66
N SER A 157 -4.43 33.27 -13.83
CA SER A 157 -5.68 34.04 -13.68
C SER A 157 -5.47 35.37 -12.96
N ARG A 158 -4.44 35.45 -12.10
CA ARG A 158 -4.04 36.68 -11.40
C ARG A 158 -3.47 37.73 -12.36
N PHE A 159 -2.91 37.32 -13.50
CA PHE A 159 -2.44 38.25 -14.54
C PHE A 159 -3.55 38.67 -15.50
N SER A 160 -4.55 37.82 -15.76
CA SER A 160 -5.68 38.15 -16.63
C SER A 160 -6.62 39.23 -16.07
N ARG A 161 -6.63 39.47 -14.76
CA ARG A 161 -7.43 40.53 -14.12
C ARG A 161 -6.78 41.92 -14.14
N LYS A 162 -5.55 42.05 -14.66
CA LYS A 162 -4.80 43.31 -14.72
C LYS A 162 -4.57 43.83 -16.16
N ALA A 163 -5.22 43.25 -17.16
CA ALA A 163 -5.25 43.75 -18.53
C ALA A 163 -6.58 44.46 -18.82
#